data_AF-A0A4Y2IW93-F1
#
_entry.id   AF-A0A4Y2IW93-F1
#
_cell.length_a   1.000
_cell.length_b   1.000
_cell.length_c   1.000
_cell.angle_alpha   90.00
_cell.angle_beta   90.00
_cell.angle_gamma   90.00
#
_symmetry.space_group_name_H-M   'P 1'
#
loop_
_entity.id
_entity.type
_entity.pdbx_description
1 polymer ?
#
loop_
_entity_poly.entity_id
_entity_poly.type
_entity_poly.pdbx_seq_one_letter_code
_entity_poly.pdbx_strand_id
1 'polypeptide(L)'
;MVHGPCGIINPNAPCMKDGECSKQFPKAFREETEENVNGYPVYKRRCIEPVRVGKHYIDNRWIVPYNPWLSKEYNAHINVEVCACVKSVKYLYKYVYKGHGAASITLKNDDSVNHDEILNFLDGRYVSAPEAMWRLKGQENEAVERASIKDTTLTAWFKLNLIDEEAHEYYYADIPQYYVFDKPSTKWQKRQRGGQQVIGRMPVVSVQDSERFYLRMLLLRKTGVISFNDLKTIDGTLCETFQEACKELGLLDGDQHWHDTLLEAARMQMPSYMRILFAIICGLGKLRTFLTFGLNINNPSLMSLGIGIRKKLAPFTPSQN
;
A
#
# COMPACT_ATOMS: atom_id res chain seq x y z
N MET A 1 -4.18 8.87 -25.52
CA MET A 1 -4.16 9.46 -24.16
C MET A 1 -3.38 10.77 -24.20
N VAL A 2 -3.86 11.83 -23.54
CA VAL A 2 -3.27 13.17 -23.62
C VAL A 2 -2.66 13.55 -22.27
N HIS A 3 -1.41 13.98 -22.25
CA HIS A 3 -0.82 14.63 -21.08
C HIS A 3 -1.44 16.01 -20.93
N GLY A 4 -1.93 16.34 -19.72
CA GLY A 4 -2.52 17.64 -19.45
C GLY A 4 -1.53 18.78 -19.76
N PRO A 5 -2.00 19.94 -20.27
CA PRO A 5 -1.13 21.08 -20.52
C PRO A 5 -0.33 21.45 -19.25
N CYS A 6 0.97 21.68 -19.43
CA CYS A 6 1.92 22.04 -18.38
C CYS A 6 2.99 23.00 -18.93
N GLY A 7 3.96 23.38 -18.11
CA GLY A 7 5.00 24.33 -18.51
C GLY A 7 4.45 25.75 -18.59
N ILE A 8 4.79 26.48 -19.64
CA ILE A 8 4.33 27.86 -19.86
C ILE A 8 2.80 27.95 -19.92
N ILE A 9 2.14 26.93 -20.48
CA ILE A 9 0.68 26.90 -20.63
C ILE A 9 -0.02 26.74 -19.28
N ASN A 10 0.59 25.99 -18.35
CA ASN A 10 0.07 25.81 -17.00
C ASN A 10 1.23 25.55 -16.01
N PRO A 11 1.79 26.61 -15.41
CA PRO A 11 2.90 26.51 -14.48
C PRO A 11 2.55 25.76 -13.18
N ASN A 12 1.26 25.74 -12.83
CA ASN A 12 0.75 25.12 -11.61
C ASN A 12 0.38 23.63 -11.80
N ALA A 13 0.69 23.04 -12.97
CA ALA A 13 0.37 21.64 -13.23
C ALA A 13 1.10 20.71 -12.24
N PRO A 14 0.46 19.64 -11.74
CA PRO A 14 1.05 18.74 -10.73
C PRO A 14 2.37 18.07 -11.16
N CYS A 15 2.64 18.01 -12.46
CA CYS A 15 3.86 17.44 -13.02
C CYS A 15 5.05 18.42 -13.01
N MET A 16 4.84 19.70 -12.71
CA MET A 16 5.89 20.73 -12.71
C MET A 16 6.78 20.60 -11.48
N LYS A 17 8.09 20.61 -11.69
CA LYS A 17 9.14 20.63 -10.66
C LYS A 17 10.25 21.56 -11.13
N ASP A 18 10.64 22.51 -10.28
CA ASP A 18 11.75 23.44 -10.56
C ASP A 18 11.60 24.19 -11.90
N GLY A 19 10.37 24.55 -12.26
CA GLY A 19 10.06 25.25 -13.52
C GLY A 19 9.97 24.35 -14.76
N GLU A 20 10.25 23.06 -14.64
CA GLU A 20 10.20 22.10 -15.74
C GLU A 20 9.18 20.97 -15.51
N CYS A 21 8.67 20.39 -16.59
CA CYS A 21 7.82 19.21 -16.47
C CYS A 21 8.68 18.00 -16.09
N SER A 22 8.40 17.37 -14.95
CA SER A 22 9.08 16.15 -14.49
C SER A 22 8.94 14.95 -15.44
N LYS A 23 8.00 15.01 -16.38
CA LYS A 23 7.79 14.01 -17.45
C LYS A 23 8.32 14.48 -18.81
N GLN A 24 8.92 15.67 -18.86
CA GLN A 24 9.52 16.33 -20.02
C GLN A 24 8.53 16.49 -21.18
N PHE A 25 7.33 16.98 -20.88
CA PHE A 25 6.37 17.43 -21.89
C PHE A 25 6.48 18.95 -22.10
N PRO A 26 6.24 19.45 -23.33
CA PRO A 26 5.97 18.70 -24.56
C PRO A 26 7.21 17.95 -25.09
N LYS A 27 7.01 16.76 -25.68
CA LYS A 27 8.10 15.96 -26.28
C LYS A 27 8.47 16.50 -27.66
N ALA A 28 9.69 16.29 -28.12
CA ALA A 28 10.09 16.68 -29.49
C ALA A 28 9.38 15.80 -30.55
N PHE A 29 9.14 16.36 -31.74
CA PHE A 29 8.78 15.57 -32.91
C PHE A 29 9.95 14.70 -33.36
N ARG A 30 9.65 13.51 -33.87
CA ARG A 30 10.63 12.49 -34.25
C ARG A 30 10.07 11.67 -35.41
N GLU A 31 10.88 11.41 -36.43
CA GLU A 31 10.48 10.57 -37.55
C GLU A 31 10.60 9.07 -37.27
N GLU A 32 11.41 8.65 -36.31
CA GLU A 32 11.54 7.24 -35.95
C GLU A 32 11.58 7.06 -34.43
N THR A 33 11.32 5.83 -33.99
CA THR A 33 11.46 5.46 -32.58
C THR A 33 12.91 5.04 -32.35
N GLU A 34 13.61 5.74 -31.47
CA GLU A 34 15.03 5.51 -31.18
C GLU A 34 15.24 5.03 -29.74
N GLU A 35 16.31 4.28 -29.52
CA GLU A 35 16.77 3.93 -28.18
C GLU A 35 17.48 5.11 -27.51
N ASN A 36 17.25 5.29 -26.22
CA ASN A 36 17.91 6.33 -25.41
C ASN A 36 18.94 5.69 -24.48
N VAL A 37 19.98 6.46 -24.12
CA VAL A 37 21.01 6.11 -23.12
C VAL A 37 20.41 5.71 -21.76
N ASN A 38 19.25 6.28 -21.42
CA ASN A 38 18.53 5.96 -20.18
C ASN A 38 17.64 4.72 -20.26
N GLY A 39 17.55 4.10 -21.44
CA GLY A 39 16.89 2.82 -21.61
C GLY A 39 15.37 2.86 -21.84
N TYR A 40 14.80 4.06 -21.85
CA TYR A 40 13.43 4.30 -22.32
C TYR A 40 13.46 4.73 -23.79
N PRO A 41 12.61 4.17 -24.66
CA PRO A 41 12.55 4.54 -26.06
C PRO A 41 12.05 5.99 -26.22
N VAL A 42 12.63 6.70 -27.19
CA VAL A 42 12.11 7.97 -27.68
C VAL A 42 11.23 7.68 -28.87
N TYR A 43 9.91 7.71 -28.67
CA TYR A 43 8.95 7.34 -29.71
C TYR A 43 8.90 8.30 -30.90
N LYS A 44 8.66 7.74 -32.09
CA LYS A 44 8.20 8.47 -33.28
C LYS A 44 7.00 9.35 -32.92
N ARG A 45 7.09 10.63 -33.25
CA ARG A 45 6.03 11.64 -33.06
C ARG A 45 5.93 12.48 -34.33
N ARG A 46 4.93 12.18 -35.16
CA ARG A 46 4.68 12.87 -36.42
C ARG A 46 4.14 14.28 -36.16
N CYS A 47 4.62 15.25 -36.93
CA CYS A 47 4.01 16.59 -36.95
C CYS A 47 2.71 16.50 -37.75
N ILE A 48 1.57 16.52 -37.06
CA ILE A 48 0.24 16.59 -37.66
C ILE A 48 -0.44 17.86 -37.18
N GLU A 49 -1.51 18.25 -37.86
CA GLU A 49 -2.30 19.40 -37.44
C GLU A 49 -2.79 19.25 -35.99
N PRO A 50 -2.63 20.29 -35.15
CA PRO A 50 -3.09 20.26 -33.77
C PRO A 50 -4.60 20.07 -33.70
N VAL A 51 -5.05 19.24 -32.77
CA VAL A 51 -6.48 19.01 -32.50
C VAL A 51 -6.90 19.81 -31.28
N ARG A 52 -8.09 20.41 -31.33
CA ARG A 52 -8.67 21.10 -30.17
C ARG A 52 -9.16 20.07 -29.14
N VAL A 53 -8.57 20.10 -27.96
CA VAL A 53 -8.98 19.28 -26.81
C VAL A 53 -9.37 20.22 -25.66
N GLY A 54 -10.68 20.41 -25.48
CA GLY A 54 -11.22 21.42 -24.57
C GLY A 54 -10.86 22.84 -25.01
N LYS A 55 -10.13 23.58 -24.15
CA LYS A 55 -9.69 24.97 -24.39
C LYS A 55 -8.32 25.10 -25.06
N HIS A 56 -7.62 24.00 -25.29
CA HIS A 56 -6.23 24.02 -25.77
C HIS A 56 -6.10 23.30 -27.10
N TYR A 57 -5.17 23.79 -27.94
CA TYR A 57 -4.75 23.10 -29.14
C TYR A 57 -3.59 22.17 -28.80
N ILE A 58 -3.78 20.88 -29.06
CA ILE A 58 -2.87 19.82 -28.64
C ILE A 58 -2.41 19.05 -29.87
N ASP A 59 -1.10 18.91 -30.01
CA ASP A 59 -0.46 18.11 -31.04
C ASP A 59 0.15 16.82 -30.46
N ASN A 60 0.80 16.03 -31.32
CA ASN A 60 1.42 14.76 -30.94
C ASN A 60 2.54 14.87 -29.89
N ARG A 61 3.03 16.07 -29.56
CA ARG A 61 4.06 16.26 -28.52
C ARG A 61 3.52 16.03 -27.11
N TRP A 62 2.20 16.09 -26.95
CA TRP A 62 1.49 15.93 -25.68
C TRP A 62 0.89 14.52 -25.50
N ILE A 63 1.02 13.66 -26.50
CA ILE A 63 0.41 12.33 -26.47
C ILE A 63 1.25 11.37 -25.62
N VAL A 64 0.60 10.69 -24.68
CA VAL A 64 1.22 9.60 -23.91
C VAL A 64 1.11 8.32 -24.74
N PRO A 65 2.18 7.53 -24.89
CA PRO A 65 2.14 6.24 -25.59
C PRO A 65 1.00 5.36 -25.07
N TYR A 66 0.22 4.80 -25.98
CA TYR A 66 -0.92 3.96 -25.62
C TYR A 66 -1.17 2.94 -26.73
N ASN A 67 -1.82 1.84 -26.37
CA ASN A 67 -2.35 0.89 -27.34
C ASN A 67 -3.87 1.09 -27.42
N PRO A 68 -4.41 1.48 -28.60
CA PRO A 68 -5.85 1.71 -28.78
C PRO A 68 -6.70 0.48 -28.45
N TRP A 69 -6.23 -0.72 -28.83
CA TRP A 69 -6.93 -1.97 -28.58
C TRP A 69 -7.00 -2.26 -27.08
N LEU A 70 -5.87 -2.22 -26.36
CA LEU A 70 -5.85 -2.42 -24.90
C LEU A 70 -6.71 -1.39 -24.17
N SER A 71 -6.58 -0.12 -24.55
CA SER A 71 -7.35 0.96 -23.90
C SER A 71 -8.86 0.76 -24.07
N LYS A 72 -9.28 0.27 -25.24
CA LYS A 72 -10.69 -0.02 -25.56
C LYS A 72 -11.19 -1.28 -24.88
N GLU A 73 -10.43 -2.37 -24.94
CA GLU A 73 -10.77 -3.67 -24.37
C GLU A 73 -11.01 -3.58 -22.85
N TYR A 74 -10.08 -2.92 -22.15
CA TYR A 74 -10.14 -2.80 -20.69
C TYR A 74 -10.83 -1.53 -20.21
N ASN A 75 -11.25 -0.65 -21.11
CA ASN A 75 -11.86 0.66 -20.81
C ASN A 75 -11.08 1.43 -19.72
N ALA A 76 -9.76 1.49 -19.88
CA ALA A 76 -8.85 2.06 -18.89
C ALA A 76 -7.73 2.86 -19.55
N HIS A 77 -7.17 3.82 -18.81
CA HIS A 77 -5.99 4.57 -19.23
C HIS A 77 -4.73 3.71 -19.11
N ILE A 78 -4.42 2.98 -20.18
CA ILE A 78 -3.26 2.09 -20.25
C ILE A 78 -2.12 2.78 -21.01
N ASN A 79 -1.07 3.14 -20.26
CA ASN A 79 0.20 3.56 -20.84
C ASN A 79 0.97 2.30 -21.27
N VAL A 80 1.45 2.26 -22.51
CA VAL A 80 2.21 1.13 -23.05
C VAL A 80 3.60 1.61 -23.41
N GLU A 81 4.61 1.02 -22.79
CA GLU A 81 6.01 1.36 -23.04
C GLU A 81 6.79 0.16 -23.58
N VAL A 82 7.55 0.37 -24.65
CA VAL A 82 8.50 -0.60 -25.20
C VAL A 82 9.71 -0.68 -24.28
N CYS A 83 10.01 -1.89 -23.83
CA CYS A 83 11.10 -2.19 -22.94
C CYS A 83 12.33 -2.65 -23.74
N ALA A 84 13.18 -1.71 -24.15
CA ALA A 84 14.34 -2.00 -25.01
C ALA A 84 15.65 -2.24 -24.26
N CYS A 85 15.72 -2.00 -22.94
CA CYS A 85 16.98 -2.10 -22.19
C CYS A 85 16.90 -2.93 -20.90
N VAL A 86 18.06 -3.33 -20.38
CA VAL A 86 18.21 -4.06 -19.12
C VAL A 86 17.62 -3.29 -17.92
N LYS A 87 17.67 -1.95 -17.90
CA LYS A 87 17.03 -1.14 -16.82
C LYS A 87 15.50 -1.27 -16.83
N SER A 88 14.90 -1.32 -18.01
CA SER A 88 13.46 -1.47 -18.20
C SER A 88 13.03 -2.91 -17.88
N VAL A 89 13.87 -3.90 -18.22
CA VAL A 89 13.68 -5.30 -17.81
C VAL A 89 13.74 -5.43 -16.29
N LYS A 90 14.73 -4.83 -15.61
CA LYS A 90 14.77 -4.76 -14.13
C LYS A 90 13.49 -4.17 -13.55
N TYR A 91 12.93 -3.15 -14.19
CA TYR A 91 11.64 -2.58 -13.83
C TYR A 91 10.50 -3.59 -14.00
N LEU A 92 10.40 -4.29 -15.13
CA LEU A 92 9.40 -5.34 -15.35
C LEU A 92 9.50 -6.45 -14.28
N TYR A 93 10.70 -6.99 -14.05
CA TYR A 93 10.95 -8.01 -13.02
C TYR A 93 10.54 -7.50 -11.63
N LYS A 94 10.80 -6.23 -11.30
CA LYS A 94 10.35 -5.63 -10.04
C LYS A 94 8.83 -5.67 -9.88
N TYR A 95 8.05 -5.54 -10.94
CA TYR A 95 6.57 -5.56 -10.87
C TYR A 95 5.98 -6.96 -11.00
N VAL A 96 6.58 -7.84 -11.81
CA VAL A 96 6.16 -9.24 -11.97
C VAL A 96 6.46 -10.05 -10.71
N TYR A 97 7.66 -9.89 -10.14
CA TYR A 97 8.08 -10.55 -8.90
C TYR A 97 7.80 -9.71 -7.66
N LYS A 98 6.92 -8.70 -7.77
CA LYS A 98 6.40 -7.99 -6.60
C LYS A 98 5.36 -8.87 -5.90
N GLY A 99 5.80 -10.00 -5.36
CA GLY A 99 5.01 -10.85 -4.49
C GLY A 99 4.87 -10.24 -3.09
N HIS A 100 4.17 -10.98 -2.21
CA HIS A 100 4.14 -10.66 -0.79
C HIS A 100 5.57 -10.56 -0.26
N GLY A 101 5.94 -9.38 0.24
CA GLY A 101 7.33 -9.06 0.62
C GLY A 101 7.83 -9.82 1.85
N ALA A 102 6.96 -10.59 2.51
CA ALA A 102 7.25 -11.41 3.67
C ALA A 102 6.24 -12.57 3.76
N ALA A 103 6.71 -13.71 4.27
CA ALA A 103 5.94 -14.84 4.71
C ALA A 103 6.32 -15.11 6.17
N SER A 104 5.32 -15.27 7.04
CA SER A 104 5.53 -15.71 8.41
C SER A 104 5.43 -17.23 8.44
N ILE A 105 6.45 -17.91 8.94
CA ILE A 105 6.51 -19.37 9.05
C ILE A 105 6.46 -19.73 10.54
N THR A 106 5.43 -20.46 10.95
CA THR A 106 5.33 -20.99 12.31
C THR A 106 6.12 -22.30 12.43
N LEU A 107 7.10 -22.34 13.31
CA LEU A 107 7.81 -23.56 13.69
C LEU A 107 7.03 -24.24 14.82
N LYS A 108 6.62 -25.50 14.62
CA LYS A 108 6.04 -26.33 15.69
C LYS A 108 7.11 -27.28 16.21
N ASN A 109 7.47 -27.14 17.49
CA ASN A 109 8.23 -28.15 18.23
C ASN A 109 7.25 -28.88 19.15
N ASP A 110 7.09 -30.20 18.96
CA ASP A 110 6.08 -31.01 19.67
C ASP A 110 6.48 -31.36 21.13
N ASP A 111 7.69 -31.01 21.59
CA ASP A 111 8.30 -31.59 22.80
C ASP A 111 8.55 -30.65 23.99
N SER A 112 8.02 -29.42 24.04
CA SER A 112 8.26 -28.50 25.17
C SER A 112 7.00 -27.93 25.82
N VAL A 113 6.85 -28.14 27.13
CA VAL A 113 5.76 -27.62 28.01
C VAL A 113 5.83 -26.10 28.23
N ASN A 114 6.93 -25.46 27.82
CA ASN A 114 7.11 -24.00 27.91
C ASN A 114 7.00 -23.39 26.51
N HIS A 115 5.77 -23.05 26.11
CA HIS A 115 5.43 -22.61 24.75
C HIS A 115 5.51 -21.08 24.65
N ASP A 116 6.65 -20.55 24.20
CA ASP A 116 6.75 -19.12 23.84
C ASP A 116 6.33 -18.94 22.37
N GLU A 117 5.07 -18.54 22.17
CA GLU A 117 4.47 -18.34 20.86
C GLU A 117 5.18 -17.26 20.03
N ILE A 118 5.81 -16.27 20.67
CA ILE A 118 6.44 -15.11 19.99
C ILE A 118 7.75 -15.51 19.30
N LEU A 119 8.50 -16.45 19.89
CA LEU A 119 9.81 -16.88 19.36
C LEU A 119 9.71 -17.91 18.23
N ASN A 120 8.52 -18.49 17.99
CA ASN A 120 8.31 -19.57 17.02
C ASN A 120 7.90 -19.11 15.62
N PHE A 121 7.90 -17.79 15.36
CA PHE A 121 7.63 -17.24 14.03
C PHE A 121 8.93 -16.80 13.35
N LEU A 122 9.25 -17.43 12.21
CA LEU A 122 10.28 -16.96 11.29
C LEU A 122 9.65 -16.06 10.24
N ASP A 123 9.99 -14.77 10.27
CA ASP A 123 9.69 -13.87 9.16
C ASP A 123 10.69 -14.07 8.02
N GLY A 124 10.28 -14.87 7.03
CA GLY A 124 11.02 -14.98 5.78
C GLY A 124 10.60 -13.86 4.82
N ARG A 125 11.53 -12.99 4.41
CA ARG A 125 11.27 -12.17 3.21
C ARG A 125 11.43 -13.03 1.97
N TYR A 126 10.51 -12.92 1.02
CA TYR A 126 10.74 -13.45 -0.31
C TYR A 126 11.94 -12.73 -0.92
N VAL A 127 12.97 -13.50 -1.24
CA VAL A 127 14.18 -13.02 -1.89
C VAL A 127 14.09 -13.40 -3.36
N SER A 128 14.18 -12.43 -4.26
CA SER A 128 14.22 -12.73 -5.69
C SER A 128 15.46 -13.58 -6.03
N ALA A 129 15.38 -14.47 -7.04
CA ALA A 129 16.50 -15.34 -7.40
C ALA A 129 17.86 -14.61 -7.58
N PRO A 130 17.93 -13.40 -8.17
CA PRO A 130 19.18 -12.63 -8.25
C PRO A 130 19.67 -12.12 -6.89
N GLU A 131 18.76 -11.72 -6.01
CA GLU A 131 19.09 -11.27 -4.65
C GLU A 131 19.50 -12.47 -3.76
N ALA A 132 18.94 -13.65 -4.00
CA ALA A 132 19.31 -14.89 -3.34
C ALA A 132 20.72 -15.31 -3.76
N MET A 133 21.02 -15.26 -5.06
CA MET A 133 22.37 -15.48 -5.58
C MET A 133 23.38 -14.49 -5.00
N TRP A 134 22.99 -13.22 -4.82
CA TRP A 134 23.83 -12.21 -4.17
C TRP A 134 24.09 -12.53 -2.69
N ARG A 135 23.07 -12.99 -1.96
CA ARG A 135 23.21 -13.40 -0.55
C ARG A 135 24.05 -14.67 -0.38
N LEU A 136 23.85 -15.68 -1.23
CA LEU A 136 24.60 -16.94 -1.26
C LEU A 136 26.11 -16.75 -1.52
N LYS A 137 26.54 -15.58 -2.03
CA LYS A 137 27.96 -15.21 -2.16
C LYS A 137 28.60 -14.76 -0.84
N GLY A 138 27.98 -15.03 0.31
CA GLY A 138 28.57 -14.81 1.64
C GLY A 138 28.37 -13.40 2.22
N GLN A 139 27.42 -12.63 1.71
CA GLN A 139 27.15 -11.25 2.20
C GLN A 139 25.94 -11.16 3.13
N GLU A 140 25.62 -12.26 3.82
CA GLU A 140 24.46 -12.37 4.70
C GLU A 140 24.61 -11.50 5.95
N ASN A 141 25.78 -11.52 6.57
CA ASN A 141 26.08 -10.74 7.78
C ASN A 141 25.95 -9.23 7.52
N GLU A 142 26.46 -8.74 6.39
CA GLU A 142 26.30 -7.33 5.99
C GLU A 142 24.84 -6.94 5.76
N ALA A 143 23.98 -7.88 5.33
CA ALA A 143 22.56 -7.61 5.12
C ALA A 143 21.80 -7.54 6.45
N VAL A 144 22.14 -8.43 7.40
CA VAL A 144 21.59 -8.43 8.77
C VAL A 144 22.02 -7.16 9.51
N GLU A 145 23.30 -6.80 9.45
CA GLU A 145 23.84 -5.59 10.08
C GLU A 145 23.21 -4.31 9.49
N ARG A 146 23.02 -4.25 8.16
CA ARG A 146 22.29 -3.14 7.54
C ARG A 146 20.82 -3.06 7.97
N ALA A 147 20.20 -4.19 8.32
CA ALA A 147 18.82 -4.22 8.80
C ALA A 147 18.71 -3.80 10.27
N SER A 148 19.71 -4.13 11.10
CA SER A 148 19.74 -3.71 12.51
C SER A 148 20.03 -2.22 12.69
N ILE A 149 20.73 -1.59 11.74
CA ILE A 149 21.04 -0.15 11.76
C ILE A 149 19.83 0.73 11.37
N LYS A 150 18.90 0.22 10.55
CA LYS A 150 17.81 1.03 9.97
C LYS A 150 16.54 0.97 10.79
N ASP A 151 16.06 2.14 11.19
CA ASP A 151 14.73 2.23 11.79
C ASP A 151 13.63 1.88 10.79
N THR A 152 12.68 1.08 11.25
CA THR A 152 11.41 0.86 10.55
C THR A 152 10.54 2.12 10.69
N THR A 153 9.49 2.26 9.88
CA THR A 153 8.57 3.40 10.02
C THR A 153 7.89 3.44 11.39
N LEU A 154 7.67 2.28 12.02
CA LEU A 154 7.09 2.18 13.36
C LEU A 154 8.10 2.56 14.45
N THR A 155 9.31 2.01 14.42
CA THR A 155 10.33 2.36 15.43
C THR A 155 10.80 3.81 15.29
N ALA A 156 10.78 4.36 14.08
CA ALA A 156 10.99 5.79 13.87
C ALA A 156 9.84 6.65 14.42
N TRP A 157 8.60 6.15 14.45
CA TRP A 157 7.46 6.86 15.06
C TRP A 157 7.61 6.93 16.59
N PHE A 158 8.06 5.85 17.23
CA PHE A 158 8.41 5.87 18.65
C PHE A 158 9.47 6.95 18.96
N LYS A 159 10.51 7.04 18.13
CA LYS A 159 11.53 8.11 18.26
C LYS A 159 10.98 9.50 17.98
N LEU A 160 10.03 9.65 17.05
CA LEU A 160 9.35 10.92 16.79
C LEU A 160 8.59 11.38 18.04
N ASN A 161 7.84 10.48 18.68
CA ASN A 161 7.10 10.79 19.90
C ASN A 161 8.02 11.17 21.08
N LEU A 162 9.30 10.80 21.07
CA LEU A 162 10.24 11.30 22.08
C LEU A 162 10.67 12.75 21.87
N ILE A 163 10.52 13.29 20.66
CA ILE A 163 11.10 14.56 20.25
C ILE A 163 10.02 15.63 20.04
N ASP A 164 8.87 15.24 19.48
CA ASP A 164 7.82 16.17 19.06
C ASP A 164 6.51 15.83 19.78
N GLU A 165 6.10 16.69 20.71
CA GLU A 165 4.87 16.53 21.49
C GLU A 165 3.62 16.60 20.61
N GLU A 166 3.64 17.33 19.49
CA GLU A 166 2.50 17.35 18.54
C GLU A 166 2.25 15.96 17.94
N ALA A 167 3.26 15.10 17.84
CA ALA A 167 3.10 13.74 17.34
C ALA A 167 2.25 12.86 18.28
N HIS A 168 2.10 13.26 19.56
CA HIS A 168 1.30 12.55 20.55
C HIS A 168 -0.20 12.64 20.29
N GLU A 169 -0.65 13.59 19.47
CA GLU A 169 -2.06 13.77 19.15
C GLU A 169 -2.54 12.79 18.06
N TYR A 170 -1.61 12.14 17.34
CA TYR A 170 -1.94 11.34 16.16
C TYR A 170 -1.74 9.84 16.38
N TYR A 171 -2.67 9.05 15.85
CA TYR A 171 -2.50 7.60 15.74
C TYR A 171 -1.41 7.28 14.72
N TYR A 172 -0.72 6.15 14.87
CA TYR A 172 0.33 5.74 13.93
C TYR A 172 -0.17 5.68 12.47
N ALA A 173 -1.43 5.27 12.25
CA ALA A 173 -2.05 5.24 10.93
C ALA A 173 -2.20 6.63 10.26
N ASP A 174 -2.30 7.68 11.07
CA ASP A 174 -2.55 9.05 10.65
C ASP A 174 -1.27 9.90 10.57
N ILE A 175 -0.17 9.46 11.17
CA ILE A 175 1.15 10.10 11.07
C ILE A 175 1.52 10.48 9.63
N PRO A 176 1.29 9.65 8.59
CA PRO A 176 1.60 10.03 7.21
C PRO A 176 0.83 11.25 6.68
N GLN A 177 -0.29 11.62 7.29
CA GLN A 177 -1.03 12.84 6.97
C GLN A 177 -0.23 14.09 7.38
N TYR A 178 0.45 14.04 8.52
CA TYR A 178 1.13 15.19 9.13
C TYR A 178 2.66 15.16 8.95
N TYR A 179 3.23 13.98 8.74
CA TYR A 179 4.66 13.75 8.62
C TYR A 179 5.01 13.01 7.33
N VAL A 180 6.22 13.24 6.84
CA VAL A 180 6.82 12.54 5.70
C VAL A 180 7.98 11.68 6.24
N PHE A 181 7.98 10.39 5.88
CA PHE A 181 9.09 9.52 6.20
C PHE A 181 10.25 9.71 5.22
N ASP A 182 11.36 10.23 5.72
CA ASP A 182 12.60 10.35 4.97
C ASP A 182 13.38 9.03 5.00
N LYS A 183 13.39 8.32 3.86
CA LYS A 183 13.99 6.98 3.77
C LYS A 183 15.52 6.95 3.99
N PRO A 184 16.30 7.93 3.49
CA PRO A 184 17.73 7.99 3.75
C PRO A 184 18.06 8.17 5.24
N SER A 185 17.40 9.10 5.93
CA SER A 185 17.65 9.34 7.37
C SER A 185 16.85 8.44 8.31
N THR A 186 15.91 7.64 7.78
CA THR A 186 14.96 6.79 8.51
C THR A 186 14.20 7.54 9.60
N LYS A 187 13.81 8.79 9.32
CA LYS A 187 13.14 9.68 10.28
C LYS A 187 11.86 10.26 9.71
N TRP A 188 10.92 10.57 10.60
CA TRP A 188 9.74 11.36 10.27
C TRP A 188 10.06 12.86 10.35
N GLN A 189 9.60 13.61 9.37
CA GLN A 189 9.76 15.07 9.30
C GLN A 189 8.40 15.72 9.10
N LYS A 190 8.15 16.89 9.73
CA LYS A 190 6.88 17.62 9.55
C LYS A 190 6.63 17.91 8.08
N ARG A 191 5.41 17.63 7.64
CA ARG A 191 4.99 17.81 6.26
C ARG A 191 4.71 19.28 5.99
N GLN A 192 5.35 19.83 4.96
CA GLN A 192 5.15 21.22 4.57
C GLN A 192 3.98 21.46 3.60
N ARG A 193 3.51 20.43 2.88
CA ARG A 193 2.41 20.55 1.87
C ARG A 193 1.55 19.28 1.76
N GLY A 194 0.24 19.44 1.58
CA GLY A 194 -0.69 18.39 1.13
C GLY A 194 -1.17 17.39 2.18
N GLY A 195 -1.21 17.74 3.47
CA GLY A 195 -1.50 16.77 4.55
C GLY A 195 -2.86 16.06 4.47
N GLN A 196 -3.93 16.80 4.14
CA GLN A 196 -5.31 16.27 4.13
C GLN A 196 -5.63 15.27 2.99
N GLN A 197 -4.71 15.02 2.05
CA GLN A 197 -4.93 14.13 0.89
C GLN A 197 -4.08 12.85 0.92
N VAL A 198 -3.35 12.59 2.01
CA VAL A 198 -2.41 11.47 2.09
C VAL A 198 -2.98 10.36 2.97
N ILE A 199 -3.32 9.22 2.37
CA ILE A 199 -3.77 8.05 3.13
C ILE A 199 -2.55 7.22 3.55
N GLY A 200 -2.35 7.05 4.86
CA GLY A 200 -1.37 6.13 5.43
C GLY A 200 -1.70 4.68 5.06
N ARG A 201 -0.68 3.87 4.73
CA ARG A 201 -0.85 2.45 4.44
C ARG A 201 -0.40 1.63 5.63
N MET A 202 -1.35 1.24 6.48
CA MET A 202 -1.10 0.22 7.50
C MET A 202 -0.98 -1.15 6.82
N PRO A 203 -0.02 -2.01 7.21
CA PRO A 203 0.04 -3.38 6.72
C PRO A 203 -1.28 -4.10 7.04
N VAL A 204 -1.79 -4.86 6.07
CA VAL A 204 -2.84 -5.83 6.33
C VAL A 204 -2.20 -7.00 7.06
N VAL A 205 -2.64 -7.25 8.28
CA VAL A 205 -2.17 -8.36 9.11
C VAL A 205 -3.21 -9.47 9.07
N SER A 206 -2.77 -10.70 8.84
CA SER A 206 -3.66 -11.86 8.90
C SER A 206 -4.12 -12.09 10.34
N VAL A 207 -5.39 -12.43 10.54
CA VAL A 207 -5.91 -12.86 11.84
C VAL A 207 -5.26 -14.14 12.37
N GLN A 208 -4.55 -14.89 11.51
CA GLN A 208 -3.74 -16.05 11.92
C GLN A 208 -2.42 -15.64 12.60
N ASP A 209 -1.99 -14.39 12.44
CA ASP A 209 -0.83 -13.80 13.10
C ASP A 209 -1.37 -12.96 14.29
N SER A 210 -1.70 -13.66 15.38
CA SER A 210 -2.49 -13.15 16.51
C SER A 210 -1.87 -11.89 17.13
N GLU A 211 -0.62 -11.95 17.56
CA GLU A 211 0.05 -10.83 18.23
C GLU A 211 0.23 -9.61 17.32
N ARG A 212 0.50 -9.80 16.02
CA ARG A 212 0.55 -8.66 15.09
C ARG A 212 -0.81 -8.07 14.81
N PHE A 213 -1.86 -8.89 14.83
CA PHE A 213 -3.22 -8.42 14.67
C PHE A 213 -3.59 -7.50 15.84
N TYR A 214 -3.26 -7.90 17.07
CA TYR A 214 -3.48 -7.08 18.26
C TYR A 214 -2.57 -5.85 18.33
N LEU A 215 -1.30 -5.96 17.93
CA LEU A 215 -0.40 -4.82 17.75
C LEU A 215 -1.03 -3.78 16.82
N ARG A 216 -1.55 -4.22 15.66
CA ARG A 216 -2.22 -3.35 14.70
C ARG A 216 -3.45 -2.67 15.31
N MET A 217 -4.26 -3.39 16.08
CA MET A 217 -5.42 -2.84 16.79
C MET A 217 -5.01 -1.72 17.74
N LEU A 218 -3.96 -1.93 18.53
CA LEU A 218 -3.43 -0.91 19.46
C LEU A 218 -2.91 0.32 18.71
N LEU A 219 -2.19 0.14 17.60
CA LEU A 219 -1.67 1.25 16.79
C LEU A 219 -2.76 2.12 16.14
N LEU A 220 -3.99 1.61 16.05
CA LEU A 220 -5.16 2.35 15.56
C LEU A 220 -5.91 3.10 16.68
N ARG A 221 -5.58 2.85 17.96
CA ARG A 221 -6.36 3.34 19.11
C ARG A 221 -5.52 4.03 20.18
N LYS A 222 -4.20 3.89 20.17
CA LYS A 222 -3.26 4.60 21.04
C LYS A 222 -2.44 5.63 20.29
N THR A 223 -2.24 6.78 20.93
CA THR A 223 -1.37 7.86 20.48
C THR A 223 -0.24 8.08 21.50
N GLY A 224 0.78 8.88 21.13
CA GLY A 224 1.88 9.25 22.06
C GLY A 224 2.82 8.11 22.47
N VAL A 225 2.75 6.96 21.81
CA VAL A 225 3.48 5.77 22.22
C VAL A 225 4.97 5.87 21.90
N ILE A 226 5.84 5.62 22.87
CA ILE A 226 7.31 5.75 22.70
C ILE A 226 8.06 4.41 22.67
N SER A 227 7.38 3.29 22.91
CA SER A 227 7.97 1.95 22.79
C SER A 227 6.92 0.85 22.67
N PHE A 228 7.34 -0.38 22.36
CA PHE A 228 6.44 -1.53 22.38
C PHE A 228 5.89 -1.82 23.79
N ASN A 229 6.69 -1.60 24.84
CA ASN A 229 6.23 -1.78 26.22
C ASN A 229 5.18 -0.73 26.58
N ASP A 230 5.41 0.52 26.18
CA ASP A 230 4.46 1.61 26.36
C ASP A 230 3.13 1.36 25.61
N LEU A 231 3.19 0.72 24.44
CA LEU A 231 2.00 0.26 23.74
C LEU A 231 1.21 -0.77 24.54
N LYS A 232 1.90 -1.67 25.26
CA LYS A 232 1.31 -2.69 26.13
C LYS A 232 0.87 -2.18 27.51
N THR A 233 1.29 -0.99 27.93
CA THR A 233 0.92 -0.43 29.23
C THR A 233 -0.50 0.16 29.19
N ILE A 234 -1.47 -0.45 29.85
CA ILE A 234 -2.85 0.07 29.95
C ILE A 234 -3.07 0.53 31.40
N ASP A 235 -3.49 1.78 31.59
CA ASP A 235 -3.75 2.39 32.92
C ASP A 235 -2.60 2.22 33.93
N GLY A 236 -1.35 2.29 33.45
CA GLY A 236 -0.14 2.15 34.27
C GLY A 236 0.31 0.70 34.53
N THR A 237 -0.43 -0.30 34.04
CA THR A 237 -0.08 -1.73 34.17
C THR A 237 0.50 -2.25 32.85
N LEU A 238 1.70 -2.84 32.89
CA LEU A 238 2.35 -3.43 31.72
C LEU A 238 1.79 -4.84 31.46
N CYS A 239 1.16 -5.04 30.30
CA CYS A 239 0.71 -6.37 29.86
C CYS A 239 1.85 -7.20 29.25
N GLU A 240 1.74 -8.52 29.34
CA GLU A 240 2.72 -9.45 28.76
C GLU A 240 2.62 -9.47 27.23
N THR A 241 1.40 -9.50 26.70
CA THR A 241 1.08 -9.62 25.27
C THR A 241 0.29 -8.43 24.73
N PHE A 242 0.29 -8.23 23.42
CA PHE A 242 -0.57 -7.22 22.78
C PHE A 242 -2.04 -7.62 22.86
N GLN A 243 -2.34 -8.93 22.86
CA GLN A 243 -3.69 -9.44 23.09
C GLN A 243 -4.26 -9.00 24.45
N GLU A 244 -3.48 -9.18 25.51
CA GLU A 244 -3.89 -8.81 26.86
C GLU A 244 -4.10 -7.29 26.97
N ALA A 245 -3.20 -6.48 26.39
CA ALA A 245 -3.38 -5.04 26.31
C ALA A 245 -4.66 -4.64 25.55
N CYS A 246 -5.01 -5.35 24.47
CA CYS A 246 -6.30 -5.12 23.79
C CYS A 246 -7.50 -5.50 24.66
N LYS A 247 -7.37 -6.54 25.47
CA LYS A 247 -8.43 -7.01 26.38
C LYS A 247 -8.69 -6.01 27.49
N GLU A 248 -7.65 -5.54 28.17
CA GLU A 248 -7.75 -4.53 29.24
C GLU A 248 -8.29 -3.20 28.71
N LEU A 249 -7.96 -2.85 27.46
CA LEU A 249 -8.51 -1.67 26.78
C LEU A 249 -9.98 -1.86 26.33
N GLY A 250 -10.59 -3.02 26.56
CA GLY A 250 -11.97 -3.34 26.16
C GLY A 250 -12.17 -3.50 24.65
N LEU A 251 -11.09 -3.66 23.87
CA LEU A 251 -11.17 -3.81 22.40
C LEU A 251 -11.65 -5.20 21.98
N LEU A 252 -11.59 -6.18 22.88
CA LEU A 252 -12.00 -7.57 22.64
C LEU A 252 -13.38 -7.89 23.24
N ASP A 253 -14.05 -6.91 23.83
CA ASP A 253 -15.38 -7.08 24.39
C ASP A 253 -16.44 -6.98 23.29
N GLY A 254 -16.95 -8.14 22.87
CA GLY A 254 -18.01 -8.28 21.86
C GLY A 254 -17.50 -8.45 20.42
N ASP A 255 -18.43 -8.53 19.47
CA ASP A 255 -18.14 -8.91 18.08
C ASP A 255 -17.73 -7.74 17.18
N GLN A 256 -17.61 -6.52 17.73
CA GLN A 256 -17.37 -5.30 16.95
C GLN A 256 -16.05 -5.33 16.19
N HIS A 257 -14.97 -5.84 16.81
CA HIS A 257 -13.66 -5.91 16.17
C HIS A 257 -13.64 -6.86 14.97
N TRP A 258 -14.42 -7.95 15.03
CA TRP A 258 -14.63 -8.86 13.89
C TRP A 258 -15.41 -8.16 12.78
N HIS A 259 -16.39 -7.35 13.14
CA HIS A 259 -17.18 -6.54 12.21
C HIS A 259 -16.31 -5.52 11.46
N ASP A 260 -15.50 -4.77 12.19
CA ASP A 260 -14.58 -3.77 11.62
C ASP A 260 -13.54 -4.43 10.69
N THR A 261 -13.03 -5.60 11.08
CA THR A 261 -12.08 -6.39 10.29
C THR A 261 -12.69 -6.85 8.96
N LEU A 262 -13.94 -7.34 8.97
CA LEU A 262 -14.66 -7.74 7.76
C LEU A 262 -14.98 -6.55 6.86
N LEU A 263 -15.40 -5.43 7.43
CA LEU A 263 -15.68 -4.20 6.68
C LEU A 263 -14.43 -3.66 5.99
N GLU A 264 -13.28 -3.72 6.65
CA GLU A 264 -12.01 -3.33 6.06
C GLU A 264 -11.62 -4.27 4.91
N ALA A 265 -11.69 -5.59 5.13
CA ALA A 265 -11.38 -6.57 4.12
C ALA A 265 -12.29 -6.44 2.89
N ALA A 266 -13.59 -6.16 3.09
CA ALA A 266 -14.56 -5.97 2.00
C ALA A 266 -14.20 -4.83 1.03
N ARG A 267 -13.43 -3.83 1.49
CA ARG A 267 -13.02 -2.70 0.64
C ARG A 267 -11.85 -3.03 -0.28
N MET A 268 -11.03 -4.02 0.06
CA MET A 268 -9.70 -4.22 -0.54
C MET A 268 -9.40 -5.66 -1.00
N GLN A 269 -10.12 -6.66 -0.48
CA GLN A 269 -9.77 -8.07 -0.65
C GLN A 269 -10.64 -8.80 -1.69
N MET A 270 -10.10 -9.88 -2.24
CA MET A 270 -10.81 -10.73 -3.19
C MET A 270 -11.87 -11.61 -2.47
N PRO A 271 -12.97 -12.00 -3.15
CA PRO A 271 -14.03 -12.82 -2.56
C PRO A 271 -13.58 -14.18 -1.99
N SER A 272 -12.47 -14.75 -2.47
CA SER A 272 -11.88 -15.96 -1.90
C SER A 272 -11.30 -15.71 -0.50
N TYR A 273 -10.58 -14.61 -0.31
CA TYR A 273 -10.02 -14.22 0.98
C TYR A 273 -11.11 -13.87 2.00
N MET A 274 -12.18 -13.21 1.56
CA MET A 274 -13.33 -12.89 2.42
C MET A 274 -13.99 -14.15 3.02
N ARG A 275 -14.11 -15.23 2.24
CA ARG A 275 -14.68 -16.51 2.71
C ARG A 275 -13.79 -17.19 3.74
N ILE A 276 -12.47 -17.14 3.53
CA ILE A 276 -11.48 -17.68 4.47
C ILE A 276 -11.48 -16.87 5.78
N LEU A 277 -11.46 -15.54 5.67
CA LEU A 277 -11.52 -14.64 6.83
C LEU A 277 -12.79 -14.88 7.64
N PHE A 278 -13.95 -15.01 6.99
CA PHE A 278 -15.21 -15.33 7.66
C PHE A 278 -15.13 -16.67 8.41
N ALA A 279 -14.61 -17.73 7.78
CA ALA A 279 -14.44 -19.03 8.42
C ALA A 279 -13.51 -18.98 9.64
N ILE A 280 -12.42 -18.20 9.57
CA ILE A 280 -11.48 -18.01 10.69
C ILE A 280 -12.17 -17.26 11.84
N ILE A 281 -12.93 -16.21 11.55
CA ILE A 281 -13.70 -15.46 12.56
C ILE A 281 -14.71 -16.38 13.26
N CYS A 282 -15.42 -17.23 12.50
CA CYS A 282 -16.33 -18.22 13.08
C CYS A 282 -15.61 -19.28 13.93
N GLY A 283 -14.36 -19.60 13.62
CA GLY A 283 -13.55 -20.56 14.38
C GLY A 283 -12.88 -19.98 15.63
N LEU A 284 -12.55 -18.69 15.63
CA LEU A 284 -11.85 -18.01 16.73
C LEU A 284 -12.78 -17.20 17.66
N GLY A 285 -13.92 -16.73 17.17
CA GLY A 285 -14.92 -16.00 17.95
C GLY A 285 -15.75 -16.94 18.82
N LYS A 286 -15.84 -16.66 20.13
CA LYS A 286 -16.77 -17.39 21.01
C LYS A 286 -18.21 -17.18 20.49
N LEU A 287 -18.88 -18.30 20.21
CA LEU A 287 -20.22 -18.52 19.60
C LEU A 287 -21.43 -17.73 20.17
N ARG A 288 -21.28 -16.66 20.94
CA ARG A 288 -22.40 -16.07 21.68
C ARG A 288 -23.31 -15.10 20.92
N THR A 289 -22.98 -14.64 19.70
CA THR A 289 -23.86 -13.65 19.04
C THR A 289 -24.00 -13.74 17.51
N PHE A 290 -23.57 -14.83 16.88
CA PHE A 290 -23.72 -14.98 15.42
C PHE A 290 -25.13 -15.35 14.93
N LEU A 291 -26.07 -15.71 15.82
CA LEU A 291 -27.47 -15.94 15.44
C LEU A 291 -28.16 -14.68 14.90
N THR A 292 -27.62 -13.49 15.16
CA THR A 292 -28.10 -12.22 14.60
C THR A 292 -27.70 -12.01 13.13
N PHE A 293 -26.72 -12.76 12.61
CA PHE A 293 -26.25 -12.64 11.22
C PHE A 293 -27.19 -13.31 10.21
N GLY A 294 -27.85 -14.41 10.60
CA GLY A 294 -28.78 -15.12 9.71
C GLY A 294 -30.09 -14.38 9.44
N LEU A 295 -30.52 -13.50 10.35
CA LEU A 295 -31.83 -12.83 10.27
C LEU A 295 -31.78 -11.46 9.57
N ASN A 296 -30.63 -10.79 9.52
CA ASN A 296 -30.51 -9.46 8.91
C ASN A 296 -30.07 -9.46 7.43
N ILE A 297 -29.85 -10.64 6.84
CA ILE A 297 -29.61 -10.81 5.39
C ILE A 297 -30.94 -10.77 4.59
N ASN A 298 -32.10 -10.74 5.27
CA ASN A 298 -33.42 -10.60 4.65
C ASN A 298 -33.79 -9.15 4.27
N ASN A 299 -32.80 -8.26 4.13
CA ASN A 299 -33.03 -6.96 3.49
C ASN A 299 -33.05 -7.15 1.96
N PRO A 300 -34.18 -6.91 1.26
CA PRO A 300 -34.33 -7.23 -0.17
C PRO A 300 -33.39 -6.47 -1.10
N SER A 301 -32.61 -5.51 -0.58
CA SER A 301 -31.66 -4.71 -1.36
C SER A 301 -30.33 -5.41 -1.68
N LEU A 302 -30.06 -6.61 -1.14
CA LEU A 302 -28.81 -7.35 -1.35
C LEU A 302 -28.95 -8.69 -2.11
N MET A 303 -30.16 -9.08 -2.52
CA MET A 303 -30.42 -10.32 -3.28
C MET A 303 -30.13 -10.23 -4.80
N SER A 304 -29.31 -9.29 -5.27
CA SER A 304 -28.94 -9.19 -6.69
C SER A 304 -27.55 -9.72 -7.05
N LEU A 305 -26.88 -10.47 -6.16
CA LEU A 305 -25.56 -11.06 -6.43
C LEU A 305 -25.65 -12.57 -6.67
N GLY A 306 -26.53 -12.95 -7.59
CA GLY A 306 -26.39 -14.17 -8.39
C GLY A 306 -25.51 -13.88 -9.62
N ILE A 307 -24.40 -14.61 -9.72
CA ILE A 307 -23.64 -14.95 -10.94
C ILE A 307 -23.80 -13.95 -12.11
N GLY A 308 -22.85 -13.02 -12.23
CA GLY A 308 -22.76 -12.12 -13.36
C GLY A 308 -21.58 -11.16 -13.23
N ILE A 309 -20.61 -11.29 -14.14
CA ILE A 309 -19.52 -10.33 -14.35
C ILE A 309 -20.09 -8.89 -14.44
N ARG A 310 -19.67 -7.96 -13.58
CA ARG A 310 -19.78 -6.51 -13.86
C ARG A 310 -18.84 -5.63 -13.03
N LYS A 311 -17.79 -5.16 -13.72
CA LYS A 311 -17.24 -3.80 -13.78
C LYS A 311 -17.42 -2.87 -12.57
N LYS A 312 -16.30 -2.37 -12.01
CA LYS A 312 -16.22 -0.98 -11.51
C LYS A 312 -15.71 -0.09 -12.64
N LEU A 313 -16.68 0.46 -13.38
CA LEU A 313 -16.52 1.59 -14.29
C LEU A 313 -16.29 2.87 -13.47
N ALA A 314 -15.32 3.71 -13.85
CA ALA A 314 -15.42 5.14 -13.61
C ALA A 314 -16.20 5.74 -14.80
N PRO A 315 -17.22 6.59 -14.58
CA PRO A 315 -18.04 7.12 -15.66
C PRO A 315 -17.22 8.06 -16.57
N PHE A 316 -17.34 7.81 -17.87
CA PHE A 316 -16.95 8.73 -18.93
C PHE A 316 -18.05 9.81 -19.03
N THR A 317 -17.71 11.07 -18.75
CA THR A 317 -18.56 12.21 -19.11
C THR A 317 -18.20 12.63 -20.55
N PRO A 318 -19.08 12.46 -21.54
CA PRO A 318 -18.88 13.07 -22.84
C PRO A 318 -19.08 14.58 -22.69
N SER A 319 -18.12 15.37 -23.17
CA SER A 319 -18.40 16.77 -23.47
C SER A 319 -19.45 16.80 -24.59
N GLN A 320 -20.65 17.29 -24.28
CA GLN A 320 -21.60 17.68 -25.31
C GLN A 320 -21.03 18.90 -26.05
N ASN A 321 -20.97 18.76 -27.38
CA ASN A 321 -20.80 19.75 -28.46
C ASN A 321 -19.95 21.00 -28.20
#